data_AF-A0A0G1VN08-F1
#
_entry.id   AF-A0A0G1VN08-F1
#
_cell.length_a   1.000
_cell.length_b   1.000
_cell.length_c   1.000
_cell.angle_alpha   90.00
_cell.angle_beta   90.00
_cell.angle_gamma   90.00
#
_symmetry.space_group_name_H-M   'P 1'
#
loop_
_entity.id
_entity.type
_entity.pdbx_description
1 polymer ?
#
loop_
_entity_poly.entity_id
_entity_poly.type
_entity_poly.pdbx_seq_one_letter_code
_entity_poly.pdbx_strand_id
1 'polypeptide(L)'
;MPVDTSSIDNAQSAFSPSEISARIHNIRELIWRRRPILGDIMRRHGSDWLYDYARDFMDINKIPRLSARQPQLIGVARELLAARLGDTVADGVAEQLAHFPLVSTADHHSPIQHPFWVNSNIISSLPYADWKQEHLKYLITFSFAAVSLNNSSGYPRGVLFHGKANGEGPMLRFPIMPDREKMATVYSAKNILASPKRSPRPVSRPRLRILTTGCGKIFFIRTKTNQPRSPRARRRI
;
A
#
# COMPACT_ATOMS: atom_id res chain seq x y z
N MET A 1 41.92 -6.79 -7.82
CA MET A 1 42.07 -5.35 -8.10
C MET A 1 41.18 -4.61 -7.11
N PRO A 2 41.72 -4.00 -6.04
CA PRO A 2 40.93 -3.18 -5.13
C PRO A 2 40.43 -1.94 -5.89
N VAL A 3 39.14 -1.64 -5.78
CA VAL A 3 38.55 -0.42 -6.35
C VAL A 3 38.89 0.70 -5.38
N ASP A 4 39.67 1.67 -5.86
CA ASP A 4 40.04 2.86 -5.11
C ASP A 4 38.80 3.74 -4.90
N THR A 5 38.20 3.64 -3.71
CA THR A 5 37.02 4.41 -3.30
C THR A 5 37.37 5.80 -2.77
N SER A 6 38.65 6.19 -2.73
CA SER A 6 39.09 7.47 -2.16
C SER A 6 38.70 8.71 -2.99
N SER A 7 38.13 8.50 -4.19
CA SER A 7 37.73 9.58 -5.10
C SER A 7 36.23 9.94 -5.08
N ILE A 8 35.40 9.25 -4.27
CA ILE A 8 33.95 9.52 -4.22
C ILE A 8 33.57 10.56 -3.14
N ASP A 9 34.46 10.86 -2.19
CA ASP A 9 34.11 11.67 -1.00
C ASP A 9 34.23 13.20 -1.18
N ASN A 10 34.44 13.72 -2.39
CA ASN A 10 34.66 15.17 -2.60
C ASN A 10 33.71 15.86 -3.61
N ALA A 11 32.52 15.31 -3.82
CA ALA A 11 31.41 16.12 -4.35
C ALA A 11 30.78 16.91 -3.20
N GLN A 12 31.47 17.97 -2.76
CA GLN A 12 30.87 18.99 -1.90
C GLN A 12 29.56 19.46 -2.58
N SER A 13 28.45 19.34 -1.86
CA SER A 13 27.14 19.85 -2.30
C SER A 13 27.32 21.28 -2.81
N ALA A 14 27.00 21.51 -4.09
CA ALA A 14 27.15 22.82 -4.75
C ALA A 14 26.27 23.94 -4.14
N PHE A 15 25.49 23.63 -3.11
CA PHE A 15 24.64 24.56 -2.39
C PHE A 15 25.01 24.59 -0.92
N SER A 16 25.10 25.80 -0.38
CA SER A 16 25.14 26.03 1.06
C SER A 16 23.81 25.61 1.73
N PRO A 17 23.81 25.27 3.04
CA PRO A 17 22.60 24.91 3.76
C PRO A 17 21.48 25.97 3.70
N SER A 18 21.84 27.25 3.66
CA SER A 18 20.88 28.36 3.55
C SER A 18 20.22 28.41 2.17
N GLU A 19 20.96 28.16 1.09
CA GLU A 19 20.41 28.08 -0.26
C GLU A 19 19.45 26.89 -0.42
N ILE A 20 19.79 25.75 0.20
CA ILE A 20 18.91 24.58 0.23
C ILE A 20 17.61 24.91 0.96
N SER A 21 17.71 25.51 2.16
CA SER A 21 16.55 25.92 2.95
C SER A 21 15.66 26.91 2.18
N ALA A 22 16.26 27.92 1.54
CA ALA A 22 15.53 28.90 0.73
C ALA A 22 14.81 28.25 -0.48
N ARG A 23 15.46 27.29 -1.15
CA ARG A 23 14.86 26.54 -2.26
C ARG A 23 13.70 25.67 -1.77
N ILE A 24 13.85 24.96 -0.64
CA ILE A 24 12.77 24.16 -0.05
C ILE A 24 11.59 25.05 0.30
N HIS A 25 11.84 26.21 0.93
CA HIS A 25 10.79 27.18 1.25
C HIS A 25 10.06 27.65 -0.01
N ASN A 26 10.78 28.03 -1.07
CA ASN A 26 10.17 28.45 -2.33
C ASN A 26 9.31 27.34 -2.97
N ILE A 27 9.83 26.11 -3.03
CA ILE A 27 9.07 24.95 -3.56
C ILE A 27 7.80 24.72 -2.72
N ARG A 28 7.91 24.81 -1.39
CA ARG A 28 6.77 24.68 -0.48
C ARG A 28 5.68 25.70 -0.78
N GLU A 29 6.02 26.98 -0.91
CA GLU A 29 5.06 28.04 -1.23
C GLU A 29 4.43 27.83 -2.61
N LEU A 30 5.20 27.39 -3.61
CA LEU A 30 4.68 27.05 -4.94
C LEU A 30 3.68 25.88 -4.89
N ILE A 31 3.95 24.84 -4.09
CA ILE A 31 3.04 23.72 -3.87
C ILE A 31 1.76 24.20 -3.19
N TRP A 32 1.87 24.99 -2.12
CA TRP A 32 0.71 25.52 -1.39
C TRP A 32 -0.14 26.43 -2.26
N ARG A 33 0.47 27.28 -3.10
CA ARG A 33 -0.28 28.09 -4.08
C ARG A 33 -1.05 27.23 -5.08
N ARG A 34 -0.48 26.09 -5.51
CA ARG A 34 -1.15 25.15 -6.42
C ARG A 34 -2.14 24.21 -5.71
N ARG A 35 -2.06 24.11 -4.38
CA ARG A 35 -2.87 23.25 -3.50
C ARG A 35 -3.28 24.04 -2.26
N PRO A 36 -4.16 25.05 -2.39
CA PRO A 36 -4.45 26.00 -1.32
C PRO A 36 -4.96 25.31 -0.04
N ILE A 37 -5.81 24.29 -0.19
CA ILE A 37 -6.31 23.48 0.94
C ILE A 37 -5.17 22.83 1.72
N LEU A 38 -4.14 22.29 1.03
CA LEU A 38 -2.97 21.72 1.71
C LEU A 38 -2.20 22.82 2.45
N GLY A 39 -2.02 24.00 1.85
CA GLY A 39 -1.41 25.14 2.52
C GLY A 39 -2.18 25.56 3.77
N ASP A 40 -3.51 25.57 3.73
CA ASP A 40 -4.35 25.88 4.88
C ASP A 40 -4.24 24.85 5.99
N ILE A 41 -4.14 23.57 5.64
CA ILE A 41 -3.90 22.49 6.61
C ILE A 41 -2.52 22.68 7.25
N MET A 42 -1.47 22.90 6.45
CA MET A 42 -0.11 23.08 6.96
C MET A 42 0.04 24.33 7.83
N ARG A 43 -0.66 25.43 7.52
CA ARG A 43 -0.65 26.64 8.35
C ARG A 43 -1.37 26.43 9.68
N ARG A 44 -2.45 25.66 9.70
CA ARG A 44 -3.24 25.40 10.90
C ARG A 44 -2.63 24.34 11.79
N HIS A 45 -2.09 23.28 11.19
CA HIS A 45 -1.72 22.05 11.89
C HIS A 45 -0.27 21.62 11.68
N GLY A 46 0.55 22.41 10.97
CA GLY A 46 1.92 22.01 10.63
C GLY A 46 2.87 21.91 11.83
N SER A 47 2.49 22.51 12.96
CA SER A 47 3.20 22.41 14.24
C SER A 47 2.56 21.42 15.21
N ASP A 48 1.40 20.85 14.87
CA ASP A 48 0.66 19.98 15.78
C ASP A 48 1.33 18.62 15.88
N TRP A 49 1.26 18.01 17.06
CA TRP A 49 1.58 16.59 17.19
C TRP A 49 0.55 15.78 16.43
N LEU A 50 0.98 14.67 15.82
CA LEU A 50 0.06 13.77 15.09
C LEU A 50 -1.13 13.32 15.95
N TYR A 51 -0.93 13.16 17.25
CA TYR A 51 -1.98 12.86 18.20
C TYR A 51 -3.03 13.97 18.26
N ASP A 52 -2.61 15.23 18.45
CA ASP A 52 -3.52 16.38 18.52
C ASP A 52 -4.28 16.56 17.20
N TYR A 53 -3.57 16.48 16.08
CA TYR A 53 -4.18 16.54 14.75
C TYR A 53 -5.22 15.42 14.52
N ALA A 54 -4.92 14.19 14.94
CA ALA A 54 -5.85 13.07 14.82
C ALA A 54 -7.05 13.19 15.76
N ARG A 55 -6.87 13.79 16.94
CA ARG A 55 -7.96 14.02 17.91
C ARG A 55 -9.02 14.95 17.32
N ASP A 56 -8.63 15.95 16.56
CA ASP A 56 -9.55 16.89 15.92
C ASP A 56 -10.47 16.23 14.89
N PHE A 57 -10.13 15.04 14.39
CA PHE A 57 -11.03 14.27 13.52
C PHE A 57 -12.33 13.89 14.23
N MET A 58 -12.30 13.77 15.55
CA MET A 58 -13.46 13.45 16.38
C MET A 58 -14.40 14.65 16.57
N ASP A 59 -13.94 15.88 16.27
CA ASP A 59 -14.76 17.08 16.26
C ASP A 59 -15.51 17.22 14.92
N ILE A 60 -16.59 16.45 14.79
CA ILE A 60 -17.32 16.31 13.54
C ILE A 60 -18.34 17.44 13.38
N ASN A 61 -17.99 18.40 12.53
CA ASN A 61 -18.93 19.40 12.04
C ASN A 61 -19.98 18.75 11.12
N LYS A 62 -21.23 18.65 11.61
CA LYS A 62 -22.34 18.07 10.83
C LYS A 62 -22.72 18.99 9.67
N ILE A 63 -22.58 18.48 8.45
CA ILE A 63 -23.04 19.17 7.23
C ILE A 63 -24.47 18.68 6.91
N PRO A 64 -25.52 19.54 6.99
CA PRO A 64 -26.92 19.10 6.91
C PRO A 64 -27.26 18.22 5.70
N ARG A 65 -26.70 18.55 4.53
CA ARG A 65 -26.93 17.79 3.29
C ARG A 65 -26.37 16.37 3.34
N LEU A 66 -25.23 16.17 4.01
CA LEU A 66 -24.62 14.84 4.15
C LEU A 66 -25.33 14.03 5.22
N SER A 67 -25.78 14.67 6.30
CA SER A 67 -26.55 14.03 7.37
C SER A 67 -27.84 13.36 6.88
N ALA A 68 -28.51 13.93 5.85
CA ALA A 68 -29.73 13.35 5.30
C ALA A 68 -29.56 11.94 4.69
N ARG A 69 -28.37 11.60 4.18
CA ARG A 69 -28.08 10.29 3.57
C ARG A 69 -27.40 9.31 4.52
N GLN A 70 -26.98 9.78 5.69
CA GLN A 70 -26.27 8.98 6.68
C GLN A 70 -27.05 7.72 7.11
N PRO A 71 -28.37 7.76 7.38
CA PRO A 71 -29.10 6.55 7.78
C PRO A 71 -29.10 5.46 6.70
N GLN A 72 -29.13 5.85 5.41
CA GLN A 72 -29.08 4.89 4.29
C GLN A 72 -27.72 4.17 4.25
N LEU A 73 -26.62 4.92 4.40
CA LEU A 73 -25.28 4.35 4.43
C LEU A 73 -25.11 3.38 5.61
N ILE A 74 -25.57 3.80 6.80
CA ILE A 74 -25.50 2.99 8.02
C ILE A 74 -26.29 1.70 7.86
N GLY A 75 -27.51 1.76 7.29
CA GLY A 75 -28.33 0.57 7.04
C GLY A 75 -27.62 -0.44 6.13
N VAL A 76 -27.07 0.03 5.00
CA VAL A 76 -26.31 -0.83 4.07
C VAL A 76 -25.07 -1.41 4.73
N ALA A 77 -24.33 -0.61 5.49
CA ALA A 77 -23.14 -1.09 6.21
C ALA A 77 -23.50 -2.17 7.24
N ARG A 78 -24.54 -1.95 8.05
CA ARG A 78 -25.03 -2.93 9.03
C ARG A 78 -25.40 -4.25 8.36
N GLU A 79 -26.21 -4.21 7.30
CA GLU A 79 -26.65 -5.41 6.59
C GLU A 79 -25.45 -6.23 6.07
N LEU A 80 -24.50 -5.55 5.42
CA LEU A 80 -23.30 -6.20 4.87
C LEU A 80 -22.37 -6.77 5.94
N LEU A 81 -22.29 -6.12 7.10
CA LEU A 81 -21.47 -6.54 8.24
C LEU A 81 -22.13 -7.67 9.00
N ALA A 82 -23.44 -7.63 9.22
CA ALA A 82 -24.19 -8.68 9.92
C ALA A 82 -24.00 -10.04 9.23
N ALA A 83 -24.11 -10.05 7.90
CA ALA A 83 -23.91 -11.24 7.08
C ALA A 83 -22.48 -11.82 7.14
N ARG A 84 -21.46 -11.04 7.54
CA ARG A 84 -20.04 -11.43 7.49
C ARG A 84 -19.38 -11.59 8.85
N LEU A 85 -19.77 -10.75 9.81
CA LEU A 85 -19.13 -10.59 11.12
C LEU A 85 -20.13 -10.77 12.29
N GLY A 86 -21.43 -10.94 11.99
CA GLY A 86 -22.50 -11.11 12.99
C GLY A 86 -23.13 -9.81 13.46
N ASP A 87 -24.33 -9.92 14.05
CA ASP A 87 -25.17 -8.78 14.45
C ASP A 87 -24.49 -7.88 15.49
N THR A 88 -23.79 -8.46 16.48
CA THR A 88 -23.11 -7.68 17.53
C THR A 88 -22.11 -6.67 16.95
N VAL A 89 -21.30 -7.08 15.97
CA VAL A 89 -20.33 -6.19 15.32
C VAL A 89 -21.04 -5.19 14.43
N ALA A 90 -22.06 -5.64 13.69
CA ALA A 90 -22.81 -4.80 12.77
C ALA A 90 -23.54 -3.66 13.49
N ASP A 91 -24.20 -3.97 14.61
CA ASP A 91 -24.93 -3.00 15.43
C ASP A 91 -23.98 -2.01 16.10
N GLY A 92 -22.85 -2.49 16.64
CA GLY A 92 -21.84 -1.61 17.21
C GLY A 92 -21.23 -0.65 16.19
N VAL A 93 -20.98 -1.10 14.96
CA VAL A 93 -20.52 -0.22 13.87
C VAL A 93 -21.61 0.77 13.46
N ALA A 94 -22.86 0.33 13.36
CA ALA A 94 -23.98 1.21 13.00
C ALA A 94 -24.20 2.31 14.06
N GLU A 95 -24.15 1.95 15.33
CA GLU A 95 -24.22 2.87 16.47
C GLU A 95 -23.06 3.87 16.44
N GLN A 96 -21.83 3.40 16.24
CA GLN A 96 -20.67 4.29 16.13
C GLN A 96 -20.83 5.26 14.96
N LEU A 97 -21.23 4.80 13.77
CA LEU A 97 -21.39 5.67 12.59
C LEU A 97 -22.50 6.71 12.75
N ALA A 98 -23.50 6.45 13.59
CA ALA A 98 -24.55 7.42 13.89
C ALA A 98 -24.01 8.62 14.68
N HIS A 99 -23.09 8.37 15.61
CA HIS A 99 -22.45 9.39 16.45
C HIS A 99 -21.24 10.02 15.76
N PHE A 100 -20.38 9.16 15.19
CA PHE A 100 -19.13 9.48 14.55
C PHE A 100 -19.13 8.93 13.11
N PRO A 101 -19.63 9.69 12.11
CA PRO A 101 -19.61 9.29 10.70
C PRO A 101 -18.20 9.39 10.08
N LEU A 102 -17.23 8.77 10.74
CA LEU A 102 -15.82 8.79 10.39
C LEU A 102 -15.43 7.41 9.85
N VAL A 103 -15.02 7.40 8.59
CA VAL A 103 -14.59 6.18 7.90
C VAL A 103 -13.34 6.47 7.10
N SER A 104 -12.38 5.56 7.12
CA SER A 104 -11.30 5.54 6.14
C SER A 104 -11.81 4.90 4.85
N THR A 105 -11.53 5.49 3.69
CA THR A 105 -11.88 4.89 2.38
C THR A 105 -10.73 4.15 1.73
N ALA A 106 -9.56 4.18 2.35
CA ALA A 106 -8.34 3.57 1.86
C ALA A 106 -7.66 2.78 2.98
N ASP A 107 -7.57 1.46 2.80
CA ASP A 107 -6.74 0.64 3.67
C ASP A 107 -5.30 0.66 3.18
N HIS A 108 -4.47 1.43 3.85
CA HIS A 108 -3.03 1.36 3.66
C HIS A 108 -2.53 0.12 4.41
N HIS A 109 -2.47 -1.03 3.74
CA HIS A 109 -2.21 -2.34 4.34
C HIS A 109 -0.87 -2.53 5.07
N SER A 110 -0.02 -1.51 5.14
CA SER A 110 1.33 -1.60 5.67
C SER A 110 1.41 -0.84 6.99
N PRO A 111 1.76 -1.49 8.12
CA PRO A 111 1.66 -0.89 9.44
C PRO A 111 2.62 0.29 9.62
N ILE A 112 3.88 0.13 9.21
CA ILE A 112 4.88 1.21 9.27
C ILE A 112 5.75 1.07 8.03
N GLN A 113 5.96 2.17 7.33
CA GLN A 113 6.72 2.20 6.10
C GLN A 113 7.87 3.16 6.24
N HIS A 114 8.99 2.67 6.75
CA HIS A 114 10.22 3.41 6.60
C HIS A 114 10.68 3.34 5.12
N PRO A 115 11.09 4.46 4.48
CA PRO A 115 11.22 5.82 5.02
C PRO A 115 10.00 6.73 4.81
N PHE A 116 8.91 6.24 4.23
CA PHE A 116 7.93 7.12 3.58
C PHE A 116 6.71 7.47 4.43
N TRP A 117 6.06 6.53 5.12
CA TRP A 117 4.77 6.81 5.79
C TRP A 117 4.49 5.96 7.03
N VAL A 118 3.76 6.54 7.97
CA VAL A 118 3.04 5.83 9.03
C VAL A 118 1.65 5.51 8.51
N ASN A 119 1.13 4.33 8.83
CA ASN A 119 -0.21 3.92 8.43
C ASN A 119 -1.27 4.91 8.96
N SER A 120 -2.13 5.40 8.07
CA SER A 120 -3.20 6.33 8.45
C SER A 120 -4.15 5.73 9.48
N ASN A 121 -4.43 4.43 9.41
CA ASN A 121 -5.27 3.70 10.36
C ASN A 121 -4.65 3.73 11.77
N ILE A 122 -3.33 3.63 11.87
CA ILE A 122 -2.62 3.76 13.16
C ILE A 122 -2.78 5.18 13.69
N ILE A 123 -2.50 6.19 12.85
CA ILE A 123 -2.63 7.61 13.25
C ILE A 123 -4.06 7.91 13.72
N SER A 124 -5.08 7.50 12.96
CA SER A 124 -6.49 7.71 13.32
C SER A 124 -6.92 6.93 14.56
N SER A 125 -6.20 5.87 14.93
CA SER A 125 -6.47 5.11 16.15
C SER A 125 -5.82 5.71 17.40
N LEU A 126 -4.86 6.63 17.26
CA LEU A 126 -4.17 7.23 18.41
C LEU A 126 -5.14 7.85 19.45
N PRO A 127 -6.19 8.60 19.05
CA PRO A 127 -7.13 9.18 20.02
C PRO A 127 -7.91 8.11 20.80
N TYR A 128 -8.05 6.89 20.27
CA TYR A 128 -8.84 5.83 20.90
C TYR A 128 -8.21 5.35 22.22
N ALA A 129 -6.91 5.57 22.41
CA ALA A 129 -6.22 5.18 23.65
C ALA A 129 -6.75 5.95 24.87
N ASP A 130 -7.10 7.23 24.70
CA ASP A 130 -7.56 8.10 25.78
C ASP A 130 -9.09 8.30 25.78
N TRP A 131 -9.75 7.96 24.66
CA TRP A 131 -11.16 8.20 24.47
C TRP A 131 -12.01 7.09 25.12
N LYS A 132 -12.53 7.36 26.32
CA LYS A 132 -13.34 6.41 27.10
C LYS A 132 -14.84 6.36 26.71
N GLN A 133 -15.26 7.05 25.65
CA GLN A 133 -16.67 7.03 25.27
C GLN A 133 -17.08 5.66 24.74
N GLU A 134 -18.25 5.21 25.19
CA GLU A 134 -18.77 3.88 24.90
C GLU A 134 -18.95 3.64 23.39
N HIS A 135 -19.22 4.68 22.60
CA HIS A 135 -19.57 4.52 21.18
C HIS A 135 -18.37 4.42 20.22
N LEU A 136 -17.12 4.61 20.66
CA LEU A 136 -15.94 4.56 19.79
C LEU A 136 -15.18 3.24 19.94
N LYS A 137 -15.70 2.17 19.34
CA LYS A 137 -15.21 0.80 19.51
C LYS A 137 -14.42 0.26 18.32
N TYR A 138 -14.65 0.80 17.12
CA TYR A 138 -14.17 0.25 15.86
C TYR A 138 -13.35 1.28 15.08
N LEU A 139 -12.32 0.80 14.40
CA LEU A 139 -11.69 1.56 13.33
C LEU A 139 -12.32 1.14 12.00
N ILE A 140 -13.18 1.99 11.43
CA ILE A 140 -14.01 1.63 10.30
C ILE A 140 -13.32 2.03 8.99
N THR A 141 -13.02 1.03 8.17
CA THR A 141 -12.40 1.24 6.85
C THR A 141 -13.26 0.60 5.76
N PHE A 142 -13.81 1.43 4.87
CA PHE A 142 -14.48 1.01 3.65
C PHE A 142 -13.49 1.04 2.50
N SER A 143 -12.83 -0.10 2.26
CA SER A 143 -11.70 -0.18 1.35
C SER A 143 -12.09 -0.17 -0.13
N PHE A 144 -12.62 0.96 -0.59
CA PHE A 144 -12.94 1.21 -1.98
C PHE A 144 -11.68 1.40 -2.84
N ALA A 145 -10.56 1.76 -2.21
CA ALA A 145 -9.29 1.90 -2.90
C ALA A 145 -8.80 0.54 -3.42
N ALA A 146 -8.71 0.41 -4.75
CA ALA A 146 -8.10 -0.72 -5.44
C ALA A 146 -6.56 -0.69 -5.29
N VAL A 147 -6.04 -0.85 -4.07
CA VAL A 147 -4.60 -0.84 -3.79
C VAL A 147 -3.97 -2.11 -4.37
N SER A 148 -3.08 -1.93 -5.35
CA SER A 148 -2.33 -3.03 -5.96
C SER A 148 -1.29 -3.62 -4.98
N LEU A 149 -1.07 -4.93 -5.04
CA LEU A 149 0.02 -5.58 -4.31
C LEU A 149 1.41 -5.04 -4.70
N ASN A 150 1.58 -4.51 -5.91
CA ASN A 150 2.82 -3.87 -6.37
C ASN A 150 2.91 -2.38 -6.01
N ASN A 151 2.03 -1.87 -5.14
CA ASN A 151 2.06 -0.48 -4.73
C ASN A 151 3.40 -0.18 -4.04
N SER A 152 4.16 0.76 -4.61
CA SER A 152 5.47 1.17 -4.10
C SER A 152 5.38 1.89 -2.78
N SER A 153 4.23 2.51 -2.52
CA SER A 153 4.02 3.20 -1.27
C SER A 153 4.04 2.21 -0.12
N GLY A 154 3.17 1.18 -0.20
CA GLY A 154 2.85 0.11 0.76
C GLY A 154 3.79 -1.10 0.81
N TYR A 155 4.30 -1.53 -0.34
CA TYR A 155 4.63 -2.94 -0.54
C TYR A 155 3.60 -3.93 0.08
N PRO A 156 2.28 -3.82 -0.22
CA PRO A 156 1.25 -4.68 0.40
C PRO A 156 1.43 -6.18 0.13
N ARG A 157 2.32 -6.52 -0.80
CA ARG A 157 2.73 -7.90 -1.12
C ARG A 157 3.48 -8.61 0.00
N GLY A 158 3.98 -7.90 1.01
CA GLY A 158 4.72 -8.52 2.09
C GLY A 158 5.27 -7.52 3.10
N VAL A 159 6.44 -7.83 3.66
CA VAL A 159 7.08 -7.01 4.69
C VAL A 159 8.31 -6.31 4.11
N LEU A 160 8.49 -5.06 4.49
CA LEU A 160 9.62 -4.21 4.14
C LEU A 160 10.37 -3.85 5.42
N PHE A 161 11.68 -4.08 5.46
CA PHE A 161 12.51 -3.74 6.62
C PHE A 161 13.95 -3.44 6.19
N HIS A 162 14.72 -2.80 7.06
CA HIS A 162 16.15 -2.55 6.82
C HIS A 162 16.98 -3.75 7.26
N GLY A 163 18.03 -4.04 6.49
CA GLY A 163 18.93 -5.17 6.77
C GLY A 163 19.82 -4.98 8.00
N LYS A 164 19.89 -3.78 8.58
CA LYS A 164 20.65 -3.49 9.81
C LYS A 164 19.80 -2.77 10.86
N ALA A 165 20.33 -2.69 12.08
CA ALA A 165 19.72 -1.94 13.17
C ALA A 165 19.57 -0.44 12.82
N ASN A 166 18.64 0.24 13.49
CA ASN A 166 18.40 1.69 13.39
C ASN A 166 18.08 2.22 11.98
N GLY A 167 17.60 1.35 11.08
CA GLY A 167 17.23 1.75 9.73
C GLY A 167 18.40 1.92 8.76
N GLU A 168 19.58 1.40 9.12
CA GLU A 168 20.74 1.42 8.24
C GLU A 168 20.75 0.24 7.24
N GLY A 169 21.47 0.42 6.14
CA GLY A 169 21.71 -0.62 5.14
C GLY A 169 20.64 -0.74 4.06
N PRO A 170 20.69 -1.82 3.25
CA PRO A 170 19.76 -2.00 2.16
C PRO A 170 18.36 -2.35 2.69
N MET A 171 17.36 -1.85 1.97
CA MET A 171 15.96 -2.20 2.19
C MET A 171 15.71 -3.62 1.69
N LEU A 172 15.31 -4.51 2.60
CA LEU A 172 14.97 -5.90 2.33
C LEU A 172 13.45 -6.04 2.13
N ARG A 173 13.07 -6.80 1.12
CA ARG A 173 11.67 -7.10 0.77
C ARG A 173 11.41 -8.58 0.98
N PHE A 174 10.52 -8.90 1.92
CA PHE A 174 10.06 -10.26 2.15
C PHE A 174 8.64 -10.43 1.57
N PRO A 175 8.47 -10.91 0.32
CA PRO A 175 7.16 -11.14 -0.26
C PRO A 175 6.44 -12.29 0.46
N ILE A 176 5.23 -12.02 0.97
CA ILE A 176 4.30 -13.04 1.45
C ILE A 176 3.45 -13.56 0.29
N MET A 177 3.07 -12.65 -0.62
CA MET A 177 2.28 -12.95 -1.82
C MET A 177 3.18 -13.15 -3.05
N PRO A 178 2.84 -14.06 -3.98
CA PRO A 178 3.69 -14.41 -5.12
C PRO A 178 3.73 -13.29 -6.18
N ASP A 179 4.83 -13.23 -6.93
CA ASP A 179 5.05 -12.16 -7.92
C ASP A 179 3.95 -12.05 -8.98
N ARG A 180 3.33 -13.18 -9.35
CA ARG A 180 2.25 -13.20 -10.35
C ARG A 180 1.02 -12.39 -9.95
N GLU A 181 0.79 -12.21 -8.64
CA GLU A 181 -0.36 -11.45 -8.12
C GLU A 181 -0.03 -9.98 -7.93
N LYS A 182 1.18 -9.51 -8.29
CA LYS A 182 1.60 -8.12 -8.02
C LYS A 182 0.64 -7.07 -8.61
N MET A 183 -0.01 -7.36 -9.73
CA MET A 183 -0.99 -6.45 -10.35
C MET A 183 -2.40 -6.61 -9.79
N ALA A 184 -2.66 -7.63 -8.97
CA ALA A 184 -3.94 -7.78 -8.29
C ALA A 184 -4.07 -6.73 -7.17
N THR A 185 -5.31 -6.42 -6.83
CA THR A 185 -5.63 -5.61 -5.65
C THR A 185 -5.57 -6.49 -4.40
N VAL A 186 -5.27 -5.90 -3.24
CA VAL A 186 -5.14 -6.68 -1.99
C VAL A 186 -6.40 -7.50 -1.69
N TYR A 187 -7.59 -6.91 -1.84
CA TYR A 187 -8.86 -7.60 -1.58
C TYR A 187 -9.31 -8.57 -2.68
N SER A 188 -8.71 -8.52 -3.88
CA SER A 188 -8.99 -9.49 -4.95
C SER A 188 -7.90 -10.54 -5.11
N ALA A 189 -6.79 -10.41 -4.37
CA ALA A 189 -5.72 -11.40 -4.36
C ALA A 189 -6.26 -12.72 -3.82
N LYS A 190 -6.00 -13.81 -4.55
CA LYS A 190 -6.50 -15.13 -4.16
C LYS A 190 -5.88 -15.54 -2.83
N ASN A 191 -6.72 -16.07 -1.94
CA ASN A 191 -6.27 -16.60 -0.67
C ASN A 191 -5.29 -17.77 -0.91
N ILE A 192 -4.03 -17.54 -0.61
CA ILE A 192 -2.94 -18.52 -0.81
C ILE A 192 -3.10 -19.68 0.18
N LEU A 193 -3.64 -19.41 1.37
CA LEU A 193 -3.84 -20.41 2.42
C LEU A 193 -5.05 -21.31 2.15
N ALA A 194 -6.06 -20.81 1.43
CA ALA A 194 -7.26 -21.58 1.07
C ALA A 194 -7.17 -22.28 -0.30
N SER A 195 -6.07 -22.08 -1.05
CA SER A 195 -5.90 -22.76 -2.33
C SER A 195 -5.52 -24.23 -2.05
N PRO A 196 -6.34 -25.22 -2.45
CA PRO A 196 -5.93 -26.62 -2.36
C PRO A 196 -4.59 -26.76 -3.07
N LYS A 197 -3.62 -27.42 -2.44
CA LYS A 197 -2.31 -27.71 -3.03
C LYS A 197 -2.54 -28.31 -4.41
N ARG A 198 -2.47 -27.48 -5.46
CA ARG A 198 -2.45 -27.99 -6.82
C ARG A 198 -1.16 -28.78 -6.89
N SER A 199 -1.29 -30.09 -7.11
CA SER A 199 -0.16 -30.93 -7.46
C SER A 199 0.67 -30.18 -8.51
N PRO A 200 2.00 -30.12 -8.36
CA PRO A 200 2.83 -29.40 -9.30
C PRO A 200 2.50 -29.94 -10.69
N ARG A 201 1.90 -29.09 -11.53
CA ARG A 201 1.76 -29.44 -12.95
C ARG A 201 3.17 -29.74 -13.44
N PRO A 202 3.39 -30.86 -14.15
CA PRO A 202 4.69 -31.14 -14.70
C PRO A 202 5.06 -29.96 -15.59
N VAL A 203 6.00 -29.15 -15.12
CA VAL A 203 6.61 -28.14 -15.95
C VAL A 203 7.33 -28.96 -17.01
N SER A 204 6.86 -28.92 -18.25
CA SER A 204 7.59 -29.48 -19.39
C SER A 204 8.87 -28.65 -19.53
N ARG A 205 9.86 -28.96 -18.70
CA ARG A 205 11.22 -28.45 -18.86
C ARG A 205 11.67 -28.91 -20.25
N PRO A 206 12.28 -28.04 -21.06
CA PRO A 206 12.90 -28.47 -22.29
C PRO A 206 13.90 -29.58 -21.95
N ARG A 207 13.74 -30.75 -22.59
CA ARG A 207 14.69 -31.86 -22.44
C ARG A 207 16.02 -31.41 -23.02
N LEU A 208 17.00 -31.17 -22.15
CA LEU A 208 18.39 -31.03 -22.55
C LEU A 208 18.86 -32.41 -23.01
N ARG A 209 18.99 -32.62 -24.32
CA ARG A 209 19.70 -33.79 -24.86
C ARG A 209 21.17 -33.42 -24.97
N ILE A 210 22.01 -34.07 -24.17
CA ILE A 210 23.46 -34.04 -24.33
C ILE A 210 23.78 -35.09 -25.39
N LEU A 211 24.27 -34.65 -26.55
CA LEU A 211 24.88 -35.54 -27.54
C LEU A 211 26.39 -35.43 -27.37
N THR A 212 27.01 -36.49 -26.87
CA THR A 212 28.46 -36.63 -26.82
C THR A 212 28.94 -37.25 -28.14
N THR A 213 29.63 -36.49 -28.97
CA THR A 213 30.52 -37.05 -30.00
C THR A 213 31.93 -37.08 -29.44
N GLY A 214 32.64 -38.19 -29.64
CA GLY A 214 33.91 -38.59 -28.98
C GLY A 214 35.15 -37.72 -29.27
N CYS A 215 35.02 -36.40 -29.19
CA CYS A 215 36.17 -35.49 -29.12
C CYS A 215 35.75 -34.23 -28.32
N GLY A 216 36.06 -34.25 -27.03
CA GLY A 216 36.08 -33.19 -26.00
C GLY A 216 35.57 -31.75 -26.24
N LYS A 217 34.48 -31.50 -26.97
CA LYS A 217 33.85 -30.17 -27.06
C LYS A 217 32.34 -30.25 -26.81
N ILE A 218 31.87 -29.52 -25.80
CA ILE A 218 30.45 -29.38 -25.45
C ILE A 218 29.85 -28.23 -26.26
N PHE A 219 28.83 -28.50 -27.06
CA PHE A 219 28.04 -27.47 -27.75
C PHE A 219 26.62 -27.41 -27.16
N PHE A 220 26.17 -26.21 -26.81
CA PHE A 220 24.78 -25.94 -26.43
C PHE A 220 23.99 -25.48 -27.66
N ILE A 221 23.15 -26.34 -28.23
CA ILE A 221 22.21 -25.96 -29.30
C ILE A 221 20.84 -25.72 -28.68
N ARG A 222 20.40 -24.45 -28.66
CA ARG A 222 19.05 -24.05 -28.26
C ARG A 222 18.12 -24.17 -29.46
N THR A 223 17.40 -25.27 -29.58
CA THR A 223 16.36 -25.39 -30.62
C THR A 223 15.13 -24.57 -30.21
N LYS A 224 14.80 -23.54 -30.99
CA LYS A 224 13.48 -22.88 -30.92
C LYS A 224 12.48 -23.83 -31.57
N THR A 225 11.61 -24.45 -30.78
CA THR A 225 10.40 -25.07 -31.30
C THR A 225 9.44 -23.96 -31.73
N ASN A 226 9.51 -23.54 -32.99
CA ASN A 226 8.46 -22.75 -33.62
C ASN A 226 7.24 -23.66 -33.81
N GLN A 227 6.30 -23.64 -32.86
CA GLN A 227 4.95 -24.11 -33.16
C GLN A 227 4.26 -23.08 -34.07
N PRO A 228 3.68 -23.50 -35.21
CA PRO A 228 2.90 -22.60 -36.04
C PRO A 228 1.65 -22.13 -35.27
N ARG A 229 1.45 -20.81 -35.22
CA ARG A 229 0.20 -20.23 -34.71
C ARG A 229 -0.91 -20.52 -35.72
N SER A 230 -2.02 -21.07 -35.27
CA SER A 230 -3.20 -21.25 -36.10
C SER A 230 -3.77 -19.90 -36.60
N PRO A 231 -4.35 -19.83 -37.81
CA PRO A 231 -4.94 -18.59 -38.32
C PRO A 231 -6.18 -18.22 -37.49
N ARG A 232 -6.21 -17.00 -36.95
CA ARG A 232 -7.43 -16.42 -36.36
C ARG A 232 -8.41 -16.08 -37.49
N ALA A 233 -9.58 -16.72 -37.47
CA ALA A 233 -10.71 -16.37 -38.31
C ALA A 233 -11.13 -14.91 -38.04
N ARG A 234 -11.07 -14.06 -39.08
CA ARG A 234 -11.69 -12.73 -39.07
C ARG A 234 -13.19 -12.91 -39.24
N ARG A 235 -13.98 -12.61 -38.20
CA ARG A 235 -15.41 -12.32 -38.38
C ARG A 235 -15.53 -10.89 -38.93
N ARG A 236 -16.17 -10.76 -40.09
CA ARG A 236 -16.68 -9.49 -40.62
C ARG A 236 -17.89 -9.06 -39.79
N ILE A 237 -17.91 -7.79 -39.39
CA ILE A 237 -19.11 -6.96 -39.32
C ILE A 237 -18.74 -5.70 -40.10
#